data_AF-A0A7R8ZXK5-F1
#
_entry.id   AF-A0A7R8ZXK5-F1
#
_cell.length_a   1.000
_cell.length_b   1.000
_cell.length_c   1.000
_cell.angle_alpha   90.00
_cell.angle_beta   90.00
_cell.angle_gamma   90.00
#
_symmetry.space_group_name_H-M   'P 1'
#
loop_
_entity.id
_entity.type
_entity.pdbx_description
1 polymer ?
#
loop_
_entity_poly.entity_id
_entity_poly.type
_entity_poly.pdbx_seq_one_letter_code
_entity_poly.pdbx_strand_id
1 'polypeptide(L)'
;MVLFVDHCDLLNQFEKFQGLETQDEEAERMELADHARIVMTTLDTSIRSLDNLDEFFQYVYTVGEAHTRIPEFQKENFMKIKGPFLYAVRETLQERYTPNIEAVYRITLDFIIGTLVEGYENALKNQQNEFDSRGDESEMELLNPST
;
A
#
# COMPACT_ATOMS: atom_id res chain seq x y z
N MET A 1 4.35 -2.61 -17.68
CA MET A 1 4.65 -1.80 -16.49
C MET A 1 5.76 -2.49 -15.73
N VAL A 2 6.92 -1.85 -15.52
CA VAL A 2 8.17 -2.51 -15.07
C VAL A 2 8.01 -3.26 -13.74
N LEU A 3 7.20 -2.74 -12.81
CA LEU A 3 6.91 -3.36 -11.51
C LEU A 3 6.45 -4.83 -11.62
N PHE A 4 5.46 -5.11 -12.46
CA PHE A 4 4.88 -6.46 -12.55
C PHE A 4 5.68 -7.41 -13.44
N VAL A 5 6.60 -6.87 -14.25
CA VAL A 5 7.59 -7.68 -14.96
C VAL A 5 8.63 -8.22 -13.97
N ASP A 6 9.07 -7.39 -13.03
CA ASP A 6 10.10 -7.74 -12.04
C ASP A 6 9.54 -8.46 -10.81
N HIS A 7 8.23 -8.31 -10.53
CA HIS A 7 7.53 -8.87 -9.38
C HIS A 7 6.18 -9.47 -9.79
N CYS A 8 6.22 -10.53 -10.59
CA CYS A 8 5.02 -11.20 -11.09
C CYS A 8 4.15 -11.81 -9.98
N ASP A 9 4.73 -12.10 -8.81
CA ASP A 9 4.04 -12.57 -7.61
C ASP A 9 2.98 -11.57 -7.10
N LEU A 10 3.17 -10.27 -7.35
CA LEU A 10 2.22 -9.23 -6.95
C LEU A 10 0.89 -9.32 -7.70
N LEU A 11 0.86 -9.99 -8.87
CA LEU A 11 -0.38 -10.16 -9.63
C LEU A 11 -1.41 -11.00 -8.87
N ASN A 12 -0.96 -11.92 -8.00
CA ASN A 12 -1.86 -12.77 -7.21
C ASN A 12 -2.71 -11.99 -6.19
N GLN A 13 -2.37 -10.72 -5.93
CA GLN A 13 -3.10 -9.83 -5.01
C GLN A 13 -4.33 -9.20 -5.67
N PHE A 14 -4.50 -9.38 -6.98
CA PHE A 14 -5.64 -8.87 -7.74
C PHE A 14 -6.56 -10.03 -8.09
N GLU A 15 -7.81 -10.00 -7.61
CA GLU A 15 -8.75 -11.12 -7.70
C GLU A 15 -8.97 -11.61 -9.14
N LYS A 16 -8.96 -10.69 -10.12
CA LYS A 16 -9.13 -11.06 -11.53
C LYS A 16 -7.92 -11.74 -12.16
N PHE A 17 -6.77 -11.74 -11.50
CA PHE A 17 -5.55 -12.38 -11.99
C PHE A 17 -5.36 -13.80 -11.42
N GLN A 18 -6.20 -14.22 -10.47
CA GLN A 18 -6.18 -15.57 -9.93
C GLN A 18 -6.89 -16.54 -10.90
N GLY A 19 -6.15 -17.17 -11.82
CA GLY A 19 -6.61 -18.34 -12.59
C GLY A 19 -7.05 -18.11 -14.03
N LEU A 20 -6.66 -17.02 -14.69
CA LEU A 20 -6.97 -16.80 -16.11
C LEU A 20 -5.90 -17.42 -17.03
N GLU A 21 -6.27 -18.47 -17.77
CA GLU A 21 -5.39 -19.11 -18.75
C GLU A 21 -5.42 -18.45 -20.14
N THR A 22 -6.37 -17.57 -20.53
CA THR A 22 -6.31 -16.93 -21.88
C THR A 22 -7.33 -15.82 -22.24
N GLN A 23 -8.19 -15.31 -21.36
CA GLN A 23 -9.36 -14.53 -21.87
C GLN A 23 -9.76 -13.22 -21.21
N ASP A 24 -8.87 -12.48 -20.53
CA ASP A 24 -9.20 -11.08 -20.24
C ASP A 24 -7.98 -10.14 -20.09
N GLU A 25 -7.00 -10.25 -21.02
CA GLU A 25 -5.81 -9.37 -21.07
C GLU A 25 -6.17 -7.87 -21.02
N GLU A 26 -7.35 -7.48 -21.52
CA GLU A 26 -7.84 -6.10 -21.48
C GLU A 26 -8.41 -5.72 -20.09
N ALA A 27 -9.15 -6.62 -19.44
CA ALA A 27 -9.63 -6.38 -18.08
C ALA A 27 -8.46 -6.39 -17.07
N GLU A 28 -7.47 -7.25 -17.27
CA GLU A 28 -6.20 -7.26 -16.56
C GLU A 28 -5.47 -5.92 -16.71
N ARG A 29 -5.32 -5.42 -17.94
CA ARG A 29 -4.73 -4.11 -18.20
C ARG A 29 -5.49 -2.98 -17.52
N MET A 30 -6.82 -3.04 -17.49
CA MET A 30 -7.67 -2.00 -16.93
C MET A 30 -7.55 -1.93 -15.41
N GLU A 31 -7.66 -3.05 -14.70
CA GLU A 31 -7.52 -3.10 -13.24
C GLU A 31 -6.10 -2.69 -12.79
N LEU A 32 -5.08 -3.15 -13.51
CA LEU A 32 -3.70 -2.78 -13.25
C LEU A 32 -3.46 -1.28 -13.49
N ALA A 33 -4.03 -0.73 -14.56
CA ALA A 33 -3.93 0.68 -14.88
C ALA A 33 -4.65 1.54 -13.84
N ASP A 34 -5.81 1.10 -13.35
CA ASP A 34 -6.55 1.81 -12.32
C ASP A 34 -5.81 1.81 -10.99
N HIS A 35 -5.25 0.67 -10.58
CA HIS A 35 -4.42 0.63 -9.38
C HIS A 35 -3.14 1.48 -9.55
N ALA A 36 -2.49 1.44 -10.72
CA ALA A 36 -1.35 2.30 -11.00
C ALA A 36 -1.70 3.79 -10.91
N ARG A 37 -2.89 4.20 -11.39
CA ARG A 37 -3.39 5.58 -11.22
C ARG A 37 -3.59 5.94 -9.76
N ILE A 38 -4.17 5.04 -8.97
CA ILE A 38 -4.36 5.24 -7.52
C ILE A 38 -3.02 5.43 -6.83
N VAL A 39 -2.04 4.56 -7.08
CA VAL A 39 -0.69 4.68 -6.51
C VAL A 39 -0.06 6.03 -6.86
N MET A 40 -0.12 6.45 -8.13
CA MET A 40 0.45 7.74 -8.55
C MET A 40 -0.27 8.91 -7.88
N THR A 41 -1.58 8.84 -7.74
CA THR A 41 -2.39 9.84 -7.03
C THR A 41 -2.05 9.89 -5.55
N THR A 42 -1.82 8.74 -4.92
CA THR A 42 -1.41 8.65 -3.52
C THR A 42 -0.05 9.28 -3.31
N LEU A 43 0.95 8.95 -4.13
CA LEU A 43 2.28 9.54 -4.03
C LEU A 43 2.25 11.05 -4.28
N ASP A 44 1.52 11.50 -5.29
CA ASP A 44 1.36 12.92 -5.63
C ASP A 44 0.66 13.71 -4.51
N THR A 45 -0.45 13.19 -3.97
CA THR A 45 -1.16 13.77 -2.81
C THR A 45 -0.25 13.83 -1.59
N SER A 46 0.47 12.74 -1.30
CA SER A 46 1.38 12.65 -0.16
C SER A 46 2.53 13.65 -0.28
N ILE A 47 3.10 13.83 -1.48
CA ILE A 47 4.17 14.83 -1.70
C ILE A 47 3.64 16.25 -1.52
N ARG A 48 2.41 16.52 -1.99
CA ARG A 48 1.80 17.85 -1.88
C ARG A 48 1.44 18.23 -0.44
N SER A 49 1.09 17.27 0.40
CA SER A 49 0.72 17.51 1.80
C SER A 49 1.92 17.49 2.77
N LEU A 50 3.17 17.36 2.29
CA LEU A 50 4.35 17.38 3.16
C LEU A 50 4.54 18.70 3.94
N ASP A 51 3.88 19.79 3.53
CA ASP A 51 3.84 21.05 4.26
C ASP A 51 2.85 21.05 5.44
N ASN A 52 1.93 20.08 5.48
CA ASN A 52 0.98 19.83 6.56
C ASN A 52 1.04 18.35 7.00
N LEU A 53 1.91 18.06 7.96
CA LEU A 53 2.18 16.69 8.39
C LEU A 53 0.94 15.97 8.96
N ASP A 54 -0.01 16.68 9.57
CA ASP A 54 -1.23 16.05 10.09
C ASP A 54 -2.10 15.51 8.96
N GLU A 55 -2.29 16.28 7.90
CA GLU A 55 -3.02 15.87 6.69
C GLU A 55 -2.28 14.74 5.96
N PHE A 56 -0.96 14.84 5.87
CA PHE A 56 -0.11 13.77 5.33
C PHE A 56 -0.33 12.46 6.07
N PHE A 57 -0.17 12.44 7.40
CA PHE A 57 -0.30 11.21 8.18
C PHE A 57 -1.71 10.65 8.11
N GLN A 58 -2.73 11.49 8.22
CA GLN A 58 -4.13 11.07 8.11
C GLN A 58 -4.40 10.36 6.77
N TYR A 59 -3.95 10.96 5.66
CA TYR A 59 -4.16 10.39 4.34
C TYR A 59 -3.38 9.08 4.15
N VAL A 60 -2.07 9.11 4.44
CA VAL A 60 -1.19 7.96 4.18
C VAL A 60 -1.53 6.78 5.07
N TYR A 61 -1.87 6.99 6.34
CA TYR A 61 -2.33 5.90 7.21
C TYR A 61 -3.63 5.27 6.73
N THR A 62 -4.58 6.06 6.22
CA THR A 62 -5.82 5.53 5.65
C THR A 62 -5.54 4.61 4.45
N VAL A 63 -4.57 4.98 3.60
CA VAL A 63 -4.17 4.11 2.48
C VAL A 63 -3.47 2.85 2.99
N GLY A 64 -2.59 2.96 3.98
CA GLY A 64 -1.95 1.79 4.61
C GLY A 64 -2.97 0.82 5.22
N GLU A 65 -3.95 1.34 5.97
CA GLU A 65 -5.06 0.58 6.54
C GLU A 65 -5.85 -0.17 5.46
N ALA A 66 -6.15 0.48 4.33
CA ALA A 66 -6.94 -0.13 3.26
C ALA A 66 -6.30 -1.43 2.73
N HIS A 67 -4.97 -1.54 2.75
CA HIS A 67 -4.26 -2.74 2.30
C HIS A 67 -4.38 -3.92 3.27
N THR A 68 -4.83 -3.72 4.52
CA THR A 68 -5.16 -4.83 5.45
C THR A 68 -6.34 -5.66 4.97
N ARG A 69 -7.18 -5.09 4.09
CA ARG A 69 -8.36 -5.76 3.53
C ARG A 69 -8.02 -6.65 2.34
N ILE A 70 -6.77 -6.62 1.87
CA ILE A 70 -6.29 -7.44 0.76
C ILE A 70 -5.79 -8.77 1.34
N PRO A 71 -6.39 -9.91 0.96
CA PRO A 71 -5.98 -11.22 1.46
C PRO A 71 -4.50 -11.49 1.21
N GLU A 72 -3.80 -11.99 2.22
CA GLU A 72 -2.38 -12.39 2.16
C GLU A 72 -1.40 -11.27 1.79
N PHE A 73 -1.83 -10.01 1.79
CA PHE A 73 -0.95 -8.89 1.50
C PHE A 73 0.18 -8.82 2.53
N GLN A 74 1.43 -8.77 2.05
CA GLN A 74 2.62 -8.65 2.88
C GLN A 74 3.13 -7.21 2.86
N LYS A 75 3.46 -6.65 4.01
CA LYS A 75 3.96 -5.26 4.13
C LYS A 75 5.21 -4.99 3.27
N GLU A 76 6.03 -6.01 3.04
CA GLU A 76 7.21 -5.94 2.18
C GLU A 76 6.87 -5.58 0.73
N ASN A 77 5.63 -5.84 0.29
CA ASN A 77 5.16 -5.48 -1.04
C ASN A 77 5.15 -3.97 -1.26
N PHE A 78 4.93 -3.15 -0.22
CA PHE A 78 5.00 -1.70 -0.35
C PHE A 78 6.38 -1.22 -0.82
N MET A 79 7.46 -1.85 -0.35
CA MET A 79 8.83 -1.46 -0.73
C MET A 79 9.15 -1.76 -2.19
N LYS A 80 8.48 -2.73 -2.81
CA LYS A 80 8.73 -3.15 -4.21
C LYS A 80 8.46 -2.02 -5.21
N ILE A 81 7.64 -1.02 -4.86
CA ILE A 81 7.34 0.11 -5.78
C ILE A 81 8.49 1.10 -5.93
N LYS A 82 9.40 1.19 -4.95
CA LYS A 82 10.43 2.23 -4.88
C LYS A 82 11.33 2.23 -6.11
N GLY A 83 11.84 1.06 -6.51
CA GLY A 83 12.75 0.91 -7.65
C GLY A 83 12.11 1.34 -8.97
N PRO A 84 10.98 0.73 -9.37
CA PRO A 84 10.24 1.11 -10.58
C PRO A 84 9.82 2.58 -10.60
N PHE A 85 9.43 3.16 -9.46
CA PHE A 85 9.08 4.58 -9.39
C PHE A 85 10.30 5.48 -9.63
N LEU A 86 11.43 5.23 -8.96
CA LEU A 86 12.66 6.00 -9.17
C LEU A 86 13.16 5.89 -10.61
N TYR A 87 13.04 4.71 -11.22
CA TYR A 87 13.33 4.51 -12.64
C TYR A 87 12.42 5.39 -13.51
N ALA A 88 11.11 5.37 -13.28
CA ALA A 88 10.15 6.19 -14.03
C ALA A 88 10.42 7.70 -13.89
N VAL A 89 10.75 8.17 -12.68
CA VAL A 89 11.14 9.58 -12.44
C VAL A 89 12.42 9.93 -13.20
N ARG A 90 13.43 9.06 -13.17
CA ARG A 90 14.68 9.26 -13.91
C ARG A 90 14.43 9.38 -15.41
N GLU A 91 13.65 8.47 -15.98
CA GLU A 91 13.30 8.48 -17.41
C GLU A 91 12.47 9.72 -17.79
N THR A 92 11.65 10.22 -16.87
CA THR A 92 10.82 11.42 -17.08
C THR A 92 11.64 12.71 -17.01
N LEU A 93 12.56 12.81 -16.04
CA LEU A 93 13.37 14.01 -15.82
C LEU A 93 14.62 14.06 -16.69
N GLN A 94 15.10 12.91 -17.17
CA GLN A 94 16.27 12.76 -18.05
C GLN A 94 17.47 13.54 -17.53
N GLU A 95 17.97 14.54 -18.28
CA GLU A 95 19.11 15.37 -17.89
C GLU A 95 18.89 16.18 -16.61
N ARG A 96 17.64 16.42 -16.22
CA ARG A 96 17.28 17.09 -14.95
C ARG A 96 17.37 16.15 -13.75
N TYR A 97 17.49 14.84 -13.97
CA TYR A 97 17.68 13.87 -12.91
C TYR A 97 19.14 13.88 -12.42
N THR A 98 19.43 14.85 -11.55
CA THR A 98 20.75 15.01 -10.94
C THR A 98 20.88 14.15 -9.66
N PRO A 99 22.10 13.90 -9.17
CA PRO A 99 22.29 13.18 -7.90
C PRO A 99 21.55 13.81 -6.71
N ASN A 100 21.41 15.14 -6.69
CA ASN A 100 20.64 15.84 -5.66
C ASN A 100 19.14 15.54 -5.76
N ILE A 101 18.59 15.54 -6.98
CA ILE A 101 17.18 15.21 -7.22
C ILE A 101 16.92 13.75 -6.83
N GLU A 102 17.81 12.82 -7.22
CA GLU A 102 17.72 11.43 -6.80
C GLU A 102 17.68 11.28 -5.26
N ALA A 103 18.57 11.97 -4.56
CA ALA A 103 18.62 11.92 -3.10
C ALA A 103 17.31 12.40 -2.46
N VAL A 104 16.74 13.51 -2.95
CA VAL A 104 15.46 14.03 -2.49
C VAL A 104 14.34 13.02 -2.71
N TYR A 105 14.20 12.47 -3.93
CA TYR A 105 13.18 11.46 -4.21
C TYR A 105 13.32 10.20 -3.35
N ARG A 106 14.56 9.74 -3.10
CA ARG A 106 14.79 8.58 -2.23
C ARG A 106 14.30 8.83 -0.81
N ILE A 107 14.66 9.96 -0.21
CA ILE A 107 14.25 10.33 1.16
C ILE A 107 12.73 10.46 1.24
N THR A 108 12.12 11.17 0.28
CA THR A 108 10.68 11.37 0.25
C THR A 108 9.92 10.05 0.09
N LEU A 109 10.36 9.16 -0.79
CA LEU A 109 9.72 7.86 -0.97
C LEU A 109 9.89 6.95 0.24
N ASP A 110 11.07 6.93 0.87
CA ASP A 110 11.30 6.17 2.09
C ASP A 110 10.38 6.64 3.22
N PHE A 111 10.17 7.94 3.33
CA PHE A 111 9.25 8.50 4.31
C PHE A 111 7.79 8.12 4.03
N ILE A 112 7.32 8.28 2.79
CA ILE A 112 5.94 7.93 2.41
C ILE A 112 5.68 6.42 2.58
N ILE A 113 6.58 5.58 2.06
CA ILE A 113 6.40 4.13 2.13
C ILE A 113 6.52 3.63 3.58
N GLY A 114 7.45 4.18 4.37
CA GLY A 114 7.55 3.88 5.79
C GLY A 114 6.25 4.21 6.53
N THR A 115 5.65 5.36 6.22
CA THR A 115 4.37 5.79 6.80
C THR A 115 3.20 4.89 6.36
N LEU A 116 3.17 4.42 5.11
CA LEU A 116 2.20 3.43 4.63
C LEU A 116 2.29 2.12 5.43
N VAL A 117 3.51 1.62 5.63
CA VAL A 117 3.78 0.40 6.39
C VAL A 117 3.34 0.57 7.84
N GLU A 118 3.64 1.71 8.46
CA GLU A 118 3.19 2.03 9.82
C GLU A 118 1.66 2.03 9.92
N GLY A 119 0.96 2.69 8.98
CA GLY A 119 -0.51 2.68 8.93
C GLY A 119 -1.10 1.29 8.82
N TYR A 120 -0.52 0.45 7.95
CA TYR A 120 -0.89 -0.95 7.80
C TYR A 120 -0.69 -1.76 9.10
N GLU A 121 0.49 -1.65 9.73
CA GLU A 121 0.79 -2.37 10.98
C GLU A 121 -0.08 -1.92 12.15
N ASN A 122 -0.35 -0.61 12.26
CA ASN A 122 -1.23 -0.07 13.30
C ASN A 122 -2.67 -0.57 13.14
N ALA A 123 -3.16 -0.63 11.91
CA ALA A 123 -4.48 -1.19 11.61
C ALA A 123 -4.60 -2.67 12.00
N LEU A 124 -3.59 -3.49 11.67
CA LEU A 124 -3.57 -4.90 12.08
C LEU A 124 -3.56 -5.09 13.60
N LYS A 125 -2.74 -4.29 14.32
CA LYS A 125 -2.71 -4.32 15.80
C LYS A 125 -4.07 -3.96 16.39
N ASN A 126 -4.74 -2.94 15.85
CA ASN A 126 -6.05 -2.54 16.33
C ASN A 126 -7.10 -3.63 16.12
N GLN A 127 -7.10 -4.28 14.96
CA GLN A 127 -7.99 -5.40 14.65
C GLN A 127 -7.77 -6.59 15.60
N GLN A 128 -6.51 -6.90 15.93
CA GLN A 128 -6.17 -7.94 16.90
C GLN A 128 -6.67 -7.58 18.31
N ASN A 129 -6.43 -6.35 18.76
CA ASN A 129 -6.85 -5.89 20.09
C ASN A 129 -8.39 -5.93 20.23
N GLU A 130 -9.13 -5.57 19.18
CA GLU A 130 -10.59 -5.68 19.18
C GLU A 130 -11.08 -7.13 19.27
N PHE A 131 -10.40 -8.05 18.57
CA PHE A 131 -10.71 -9.48 18.66
C PHE A 131 -10.46 -10.03 20.07
N ASP A 132 -9.31 -9.72 20.67
CA ASP A 132 -8.93 -10.18 22.01
C ASP A 132 -9.93 -9.65 23.06
N SER A 133 -10.34 -8.38 22.96
CA SER A 133 -11.35 -7.80 23.86
C SER A 133 -12.73 -8.47 23.77
N ARG A 134 -13.16 -8.88 22.57
CA ARG A 134 -14.43 -9.61 22.37
C ARG A 134 -14.37 -11.05 22.88
N GLY A 135 -13.19 -11.69 22.77
CA GLY A 135 -12.95 -13.00 23.36
C GLY A 135 -13.15 -12.98 24.88
N ASP A 136 -12.51 -12.03 25.56
CA ASP A 136 -12.60 -11.85 27.01
C ASP A 136 -14.03 -11.54 27.48
N GLU A 137 -14.78 -10.70 26.75
CA GLU A 137 -16.19 -10.40 27.05
C GLU A 137 -17.08 -11.64 26.91
N SER A 138 -16.88 -12.45 25.87
CA SER A 138 -17.66 -13.67 25.64
C SER A 138 -17.39 -14.76 26.68
N GLU A 139 -16.15 -14.90 27.15
CA GLU A 139 -15.81 -15.82 28.24
C GLU A 139 -16.40 -15.37 29.58
N MET A 140 -16.42 -14.07 29.85
CA MET A 140 -17.08 -13.51 31.04
C MET A 140 -18.60 -13.72 31.04
N GLU A 141 -19.26 -13.62 29.88
CA GLU A 141 -20.71 -13.85 29.74
C GLU A 141 -21.08 -15.34 29.91
N LEU A 142 -20.23 -16.25 29.46
CA LEU A 142 -20.39 -17.70 29.69
C LEU A 142 -20.21 -18.11 31.17
N LEU A 143 -19.42 -17.35 31.93
CA LEU A 143 -19.18 -17.59 33.36
C LEU A 143 -20.23 -16.95 34.29
N ASN A 144 -21.03 -16.02 33.76
CA ASN A 144 -22.17 -15.40 34.46
C ASN A 144 -23.41 -15.34 33.56
N PRO A 145 -24.00 -16.49 33.20
CA PRO A 145 -25.29 -16.47 32.53
C PRO A 145 -26.30 -15.85 33.49
N SER A 146 -26.85 -14.69 33.11
CA SER A 146 -27.92 -14.04 33.87
C SER A 146 -29.06 -15.06 34.05
N THR A 147 -29.35 -15.42 35.32
CA THR A 147 -30.46 -16.30 35.71
C THR A 147 -31.82 -15.80 35.24
#